data_AF-A0A7S0BXX4-F1
#
_entry.id   AF-A0A7S0BXX4-F1
#
_cell.length_a   1.000
_cell.length_b   1.000
_cell.length_c   1.000
_cell.angle_alpha   90.00
_cell.angle_beta   90.00
_cell.angle_gamma   90.00
#
_symmetry.space_group_name_H-M   'P 1'
#
loop_
_entity.id
_entity.type
_entity.pdbx_description
1 polymer ?
#
loop_
_entity_poly.entity_id
_entity_poly.type
_entity_poly.pdbx_seq_one_letter_code
_entity_poly.pdbx_strand_id
1 'polypeptide(L)'
;SIEFSFDHRHHHRHRRRLNRSLPSRFLPFKLFCFNNIIFYQALILLQACFSNSMRLVIQRVKSASVTVENEVISSIGPGILGLVGLHEHDTLEDLEFCRKKLLGAKIWENADCKPWKQSVKQKK
;
A
#
# COMPACT_ATOMS: atom_id res chain seq x y z
N SER A 1 9.27 18.06 9.86
CA SER A 1 9.83 16.76 9.44
C SER A 1 9.07 15.62 10.11
N ILE A 2 9.17 14.39 9.63
CA ILE A 2 8.59 13.24 10.33
C ILE A 2 9.72 12.33 10.80
N GLU A 3 9.78 12.07 12.10
CA GLU A 3 10.83 11.25 12.73
C GLU A 3 10.24 9.88 13.10
N PHE A 4 10.96 8.80 12.77
CA PHE A 4 10.51 7.42 12.98
C PHE A 4 11.62 6.57 13.56
N SER A 5 11.34 5.87 14.67
CA SER A 5 12.24 4.86 15.23
C SER A 5 11.75 3.46 14.85
N PHE A 6 12.52 2.74 14.03
CA PHE A 6 12.16 1.41 13.53
C PHE A 6 12.66 0.28 14.43
N ASP A 7 11.91 -0.83 14.46
CA ASP A 7 12.39 -2.07 15.04
C ASP A 7 12.91 -3.02 13.95
N HIS A 8 14.23 -3.28 13.96
CA HIS A 8 14.96 -4.00 12.92
C HIS A 8 14.85 -5.54 13.05
N ARG A 9 13.62 -6.07 13.15
CA ARG A 9 13.37 -7.53 13.18
C ARG A 9 12.76 -8.04 11.87
N HIS A 10 13.39 -9.06 11.31
CA HIS A 10 13.17 -9.63 9.98
C HIS A 10 11.69 -9.74 9.55
N HIS A 11 11.35 -9.03 8.47
CA HIS A 11 10.06 -9.12 7.79
C HIS A 11 10.06 -10.29 6.80
N HIS A 12 9.38 -11.40 7.12
CA HIS A 12 8.96 -12.36 6.11
C HIS A 12 7.77 -11.80 5.31
N ARG A 13 8.03 -11.45 4.05
CA ARG A 13 7.09 -10.80 3.14
C ARG A 13 6.07 -11.80 2.60
N HIS A 14 4.95 -12.02 3.30
CA HIS A 14 3.81 -12.73 2.71
C HIS A 14 3.04 -11.79 1.76
N ARG A 15 3.44 -11.76 0.48
CA ARG A 15 2.61 -11.20 -0.60
C ARG A 15 1.39 -12.12 -0.81
N ARG A 16 0.24 -11.77 -0.25
CA ARG A 16 -1.04 -12.28 -0.77
C ARG A 16 -1.38 -11.45 -2.00
N ARG A 17 -1.11 -12.00 -3.20
CA ARG A 17 -1.66 -11.45 -4.45
C ARG A 17 -3.18 -11.48 -4.31
N LEU A 18 -3.81 -10.32 -4.32
CA LEU A 18 -5.25 -10.24 -4.54
C LEU A 18 -5.50 -10.83 -5.93
N ASN A 19 -6.26 -11.91 -5.99
CA ASN A 19 -6.83 -12.40 -7.24
C ASN A 19 -7.80 -11.34 -7.76
N ARG A 20 -7.31 -10.44 -8.62
CA ARG A 20 -8.15 -9.81 -9.62
C ARG A 20 -8.15 -10.78 -10.81
N SER A 21 -9.25 -11.50 -10.98
CA SER A 21 -9.54 -12.28 -12.18
C SER A 21 -9.53 -11.33 -13.38
N LEU A 22 -8.42 -11.30 -14.11
CA LEU A 22 -8.35 -10.66 -15.42
C LEU A 22 -9.12 -11.55 -16.41
N PRO A 23 -10.01 -11.00 -17.25
CA PRO A 23 -10.67 -11.78 -18.29
C PRO A 23 -9.64 -12.20 -19.34
N SER A 24 -9.42 -13.51 -19.46
CA SER A 24 -8.71 -14.13 -20.56
C SER A 24 -9.59 -14.09 -21.81
N ARG A 25 -9.47 -13.03 -22.61
CA ARG A 25 -9.84 -13.04 -24.03
C ARG A 25 -8.58 -12.90 -24.88
N PHE A 26 -8.10 -14.06 -25.30
CA PHE A 26 -7.17 -14.24 -26.40
C PHE A 26 -7.78 -13.65 -27.68
N LEU A 27 -7.09 -12.71 -28.31
CA LEU A 27 -7.25 -12.40 -29.73
C LEU A 27 -5.86 -12.40 -30.35
N PRO A 28 -5.56 -13.27 -31.33
CA PRO A 28 -4.34 -13.19 -32.11
C PRO A 28 -4.58 -12.23 -33.28
N PHE A 29 -4.28 -10.94 -33.11
CA PHE A 29 -4.21 -10.02 -34.24
C PHE A 29 -2.78 -9.96 -34.76
N LYS A 30 -2.61 -10.58 -35.93
CA LYS A 30 -1.44 -10.56 -36.80
C LYS A 30 -1.05 -9.11 -37.07
N LEU A 31 0.16 -8.74 -36.65
CA LEU A 31 0.71 -7.39 -36.80
C LEU A 31 1.14 -7.18 -38.27
N PHE A 32 0.33 -6.46 -39.05
CA PHE A 32 0.77 -5.91 -40.33
C PHE A 32 1.27 -4.49 -40.08
N CYS A 33 2.57 -4.27 -40.28
CA CYS A 33 3.21 -2.97 -40.17
C CYS A 33 2.85 -2.11 -41.39
N PHE A 34 2.02 -1.07 -41.20
CA PHE A 34 1.95 0.07 -42.10
C PHE A 34 1.93 1.37 -41.30
N ASN A 35 2.94 2.21 -41.55
CA ASN A 35 3.09 3.63 -41.22
C ASN A 35 3.25 4.05 -39.74
N ASN A 36 4.38 4.72 -39.49
CA ASN A 36 4.93 5.22 -38.22
C ASN A 36 4.05 6.18 -37.39
N ILE A 37 2.83 6.55 -37.80
CA ILE A 37 1.97 7.50 -37.07
C ILE A 37 0.90 6.79 -36.24
N ILE A 38 0.37 5.65 -36.70
CA ILE A 38 -0.75 4.95 -36.03
C ILE A 38 -0.25 4.18 -34.79
N PHE A 39 1.03 3.81 -34.75
CA PHE A 39 1.64 3.07 -33.63
C PHE A 39 1.76 3.94 -32.37
N TYR A 40 2.10 5.22 -32.50
CA TYR A 40 2.20 6.14 -31.34
C TYR A 40 0.81 6.46 -30.75
N GLN A 41 -0.22 6.57 -31.59
CA GLN A 41 -1.60 6.79 -31.11
C GLN A 41 -2.12 5.59 -30.30
N ALA A 42 -1.77 4.35 -30.69
CA ALA A 42 -2.10 3.14 -29.95
C ALA A 42 -1.29 2.99 -28.65
N LEU A 43 -0.03 3.45 -28.64
CA LEU A 43 0.82 3.43 -27.45
C LEU A 43 0.35 4.43 -26.37
N ILE A 44 -0.17 5.60 -26.77
CA ILE A 44 -0.71 6.62 -25.84
C ILE A 44 -2.03 6.15 -25.20
N LEU A 45 -2.85 5.36 -25.90
CA LEU A 45 -4.08 4.77 -25.34
C LEU A 45 -3.83 3.59 -24.40
N LEU A 46 -2.67 2.91 -24.51
CA LEU A 46 -2.29 1.83 -23.58
C LEU A 46 -1.80 2.38 -22.23
N GLN A 47 -1.29 3.62 -22.21
CA GLN A 47 -0.69 4.25 -21.03
C GLN A 47 -1.72 4.79 -20.03
N ALA A 48 -2.97 5.01 -20.46
CA ALA A 48 -4.07 5.53 -19.64
C ALA A 48 -4.70 4.52 -18.67
N CYS A 49 -4.30 3.23 -18.73
CA CYS A 49 -4.88 2.20 -17.86
C CYS A 49 -4.09 1.95 -16.58
N PHE A 50 -3.01 2.71 -16.32
CA PHE A 50 -2.31 2.71 -15.03
C PHE A 50 -3.13 3.49 -13.99
N SER A 51 -4.36 3.03 -13.73
CA SER A 51 -5.16 3.47 -12.59
C SER A 51 -4.37 3.15 -11.34
N ASN A 52 -3.69 4.16 -10.79
CA ASN A 52 -2.99 4.06 -9.54
C ASN A 52 -4.05 4.11 -8.42
N SER A 53 -4.54 2.97 -7.96
CA SER A 53 -5.40 2.95 -6.76
C SER A 53 -4.62 3.36 -5.49
N MET A 54 -5.32 3.85 -4.47
CA MET A 54 -4.83 4.19 -3.12
C MET A 54 -3.75 3.20 -2.66
N ARG A 55 -2.65 3.74 -2.11
CA ARG A 55 -1.54 2.93 -1.59
C ARG A 55 -1.37 3.18 -0.11
N LEU A 56 -1.21 2.09 0.65
CA LEU A 56 -0.95 2.14 2.08
C LEU A 56 0.36 1.42 2.40
N VAL A 57 1.30 2.13 3.00
CA VAL A 57 2.53 1.56 3.57
C VAL A 57 2.38 1.50 5.08
N ILE A 58 2.30 0.28 5.61
CA ILE A 58 2.16 0.04 7.05
C ILE A 58 3.55 -0.23 7.62
N GLN A 59 3.93 0.52 8.65
CA GLN A 59 5.21 0.43 9.32
C GLN A 59 5.00 0.22 10.81
N ARG A 60 5.75 -0.74 11.37
CA ARG A 60 5.81 -0.93 12.83
C ARG A 60 6.92 -0.05 13.37
N VAL A 61 6.56 0.81 14.32
CA VAL A 61 7.47 1.80 14.90
C VAL A 61 7.52 1.64 16.42
N LYS A 62 8.69 1.94 17.02
CA LYS A 62 8.84 2.07 18.47
C LYS A 62 8.34 3.43 18.97
N SER A 63 8.52 4.44 18.14
CA SER A 63 7.99 5.78 18.32
C SER A 63 7.95 6.48 16.95
N ALA A 64 7.04 7.44 16.81
CA ALA A 64 7.02 8.35 15.68
C ALA A 64 6.53 9.73 16.11
N SER A 65 7.02 10.79 15.48
CA SER A 65 6.58 12.16 15.73
C SER A 65 6.50 12.95 14.42
N VAL A 66 5.56 13.88 14.37
CA VAL A 66 5.36 14.81 13.25
C VAL A 66 5.67 16.22 13.75
N THR A 67 6.63 16.87 13.10
CA THR A 67 6.98 18.27 13.35
C THR A 67 6.66 19.16 12.14
N VAL A 68 6.14 20.35 12.39
CA VAL A 68 5.94 21.41 11.40
C VAL A 68 6.52 22.68 11.99
N GLU A 69 7.33 23.41 11.22
CA GLU A 69 7.95 24.66 11.68
C GLU A 69 8.69 24.55 13.04
N ASN A 70 9.35 23.40 13.26
CA ASN A 70 10.05 23.03 14.50
C ASN A 70 9.16 22.77 15.73
N GLU A 71 7.84 22.81 15.61
CA GLU A 71 6.91 22.42 16.66
C GLU A 71 6.39 20.99 16.47
N VAL A 72 6.35 20.21 17.56
CA VAL A 72 5.81 18.85 17.56
C VAL A 72 4.29 18.92 17.62
N ILE A 73 3.63 18.58 16.50
CA ILE A 73 2.16 18.54 16.44
C ILE A 73 1.64 17.27 17.13
N SER A 74 2.31 16.14 16.89
CA SER A 74 1.87 14.86 17.41
C SER A 74 3.03 13.89 17.58
N SER A 75 2.89 12.99 18.56
CA SER A 75 3.82 11.90 18.80
C SER A 75 3.06 10.65 19.22
N ILE A 76 3.52 9.50 18.75
CA ILE A 76 3.04 8.19 19.16
C ILE A 76 4.19 7.38 19.76
N GLY A 77 3.87 6.56 20.76
CA GLY A 77 4.76 5.53 21.29
C GLY A 77 4.78 4.27 20.40
N PRO A 78 4.97 3.08 20.99
CA PRO A 78 5.11 1.84 20.22
C PRO A 78 3.79 1.45 19.54
N GLY A 79 3.78 1.45 18.20
CA GLY A 79 2.54 1.27 17.45
C GLY A 79 2.72 1.04 15.96
N ILE A 80 1.74 1.52 15.18
CA ILE A 80 1.78 1.55 13.72
C ILE A 80 1.86 2.99 13.24
N LEU A 81 2.66 3.19 12.22
CA LEU A 81 2.54 4.30 11.30
C LEU A 81 1.99 3.81 9.95
N GLY A 82 0.96 4.48 9.43
CA GLY A 82 0.45 4.26 8.08
C GLY A 82 0.74 5.46 7.20
N LEU A 83 1.55 5.28 6.15
CA LEU A 83 1.73 6.29 5.11
C LEU A 83 0.74 6.00 3.98
N VAL A 84 -0.16 6.94 3.72
CA VAL A 84 -1.22 6.82 2.72
C VAL A 84 -0.86 7.68 1.51
N GLY A 85 -0.79 7.05 0.34
CA GLY A 85 -0.74 7.74 -0.95
C GLY A 85 -2.13 7.74 -1.57
N LEU A 86 -2.70 8.92 -1.75
CA LEU A 86 -3.98 9.15 -2.39
C LEU A 86 -3.81 9.35 -3.90
N HIS A 87 -4.83 8.99 -4.66
CA HIS A 87 -4.95 9.22 -6.08
C HIS A 87 -6.27 9.93 -6.41
N GLU A 88 -6.31 10.63 -7.54
CA GLU A 88 -7.46 11.45 -7.97
C GLU A 88 -8.77 10.67 -8.14
N HIS A 89 -8.68 9.35 -8.34
CA HIS A 89 -9.80 8.46 -8.60
C HIS A 89 -10.11 7.53 -7.41
N ASP A 90 -9.53 7.79 -6.24
CA ASP A 90 -9.77 6.97 -5.05
C ASP A 90 -11.20 7.19 -4.52
N THR A 91 -11.83 6.10 -4.12
CA THR A 91 -13.20 6.11 -3.60
C THR A 91 -13.23 5.90 -2.09
N LEU A 92 -14.38 6.17 -1.46
CA LEU A 92 -14.58 5.90 -0.03
C LEU A 92 -14.40 4.40 0.29
N GLU A 93 -14.69 3.50 -0.65
CA GLU A 93 -14.49 2.07 -0.49
C GLU A 93 -13.00 1.70 -0.32
N ASP A 94 -12.11 2.39 -1.04
CA ASP A 94 -10.65 2.21 -0.92
C ASP A 94 -10.14 2.66 0.44
N LEU A 95 -10.70 3.75 0.98
CA LEU A 95 -10.40 4.23 2.33
C LEU A 95 -10.84 3.21 3.38
N GLU A 96 -12.05 2.68 3.28
CA GLU A 96 -12.55 1.65 4.20
C GLU A 96 -11.71 0.36 4.13
N PHE A 97 -11.31 -0.04 2.92
CA PHE A 97 -10.41 -1.15 2.71
C PHE A 97 -9.07 -0.92 3.41
N CYS A 98 -8.45 0.25 3.21
CA CYS A 98 -7.20 0.62 3.85
C CYS A 98 -7.33 0.67 5.38
N ARG A 99 -8.41 1.23 5.92
CA ARG A 99 -8.70 1.24 7.36
C ARG A 99 -8.77 -0.18 7.92
N LYS A 100 -9.48 -1.07 7.25
CA LYS A 100 -9.62 -2.47 7.66
C LYS A 100 -8.28 -3.20 7.62
N LYS A 101 -7.42 -2.91 6.63
CA LYS A 101 -6.07 -3.47 6.53
C LYS A 101 -5.14 -2.94 7.62
N LEU A 102 -5.16 -1.64 7.88
CA LEU A 102 -4.35 -1.00 8.92
C LEU A 102 -4.66 -1.60 10.31
N LEU A 103 -5.94 -1.65 10.66
CA LEU A 103 -6.40 -2.15 11.96
C LEU A 103 -6.34 -3.69 12.09
N GLY A 104 -6.44 -4.40 10.97
CA GLY A 104 -6.39 -5.86 10.90
C GLY A 104 -4.99 -6.44 10.75
N ALA A 105 -3.97 -5.61 10.53
CA ALA A 105 -2.60 -6.06 10.34
C ALA A 105 -2.09 -6.74 11.60
N LYS A 106 -1.75 -8.03 11.49
CA LYS A 106 -1.21 -8.82 12.60
C LYS A 106 0.30 -8.74 12.61
N ILE A 107 0.86 -7.69 13.22
CA ILE A 107 2.31 -7.41 13.21
C ILE A 107 2.94 -7.65 14.59
N TRP A 108 2.14 -7.73 15.67
CA TRP A 108 2.67 -7.95 17.01
C TRP A 108 2.78 -9.43 17.37
N GLU A 109 3.72 -9.70 18.27
CA GLU A 109 3.99 -10.99 18.87
C GLU A 109 2.89 -11.31 19.91
N ASN A 110 2.55 -12.59 20.02
CA ASN A 110 1.68 -13.10 21.11
C ASN A 110 2.51 -13.38 22.38
N ALA A 111 1.84 -13.71 23.49
CA ALA A 111 2.47 -14.20 24.72
C ALA A 111 3.41 -15.41 24.48
N ASP A 112 3.12 -16.24 23.49
CA ASP A 112 3.95 -17.38 23.10
C ASP A 112 5.18 -16.99 22.23
N CYS A 113 5.57 -15.72 22.19
CA CYS A 113 6.64 -15.15 21.35
C CYS A 113 6.53 -15.44 19.84
N LYS A 114 5.34 -15.82 19.34
CA LYS A 114 5.12 -16.08 17.91
C LYS A 114 4.88 -14.77 17.16
N PRO A 115 5.68 -14.43 16.14
CA PRO A 115 5.46 -13.21 15.36
C PRO A 115 4.21 -13.35 14.49
N TRP A 116 3.65 -12.21 14.06
CA TRP A 116 2.53 -12.10 13.11
C TRP A 116 1.16 -12.60 13.61
N LYS A 117 0.85 -12.45 14.91
CA LYS A 117 -0.36 -13.04 15.50
C LYS A 117 -1.36 -12.01 16.02
N GLN A 118 -0.89 -10.90 16.57
CA GLN A 118 -1.75 -9.86 17.15
C GLN A 118 -1.85 -8.63 16.26
N SER A 119 -3.04 -8.03 16.21
CA SER A 119 -3.23 -6.69 15.65
C SER A 119 -3.11 -5.60 16.71
N VAL A 120 -2.99 -4.34 16.29
CA VAL A 120 -2.87 -3.18 17.21
C VAL A 120 -4.00 -3.14 18.24
N LYS A 121 -5.22 -3.51 17.83
CA LYS A 121 -6.38 -3.49 18.72
C LYS A 121 -6.26 -4.45 19.90
N GLN A 122 -5.52 -5.54 19.71
CA GLN A 122 -5.37 -6.60 20.71
C GLN A 122 -4.19 -6.33 21.65
N LYS A 123 -3.30 -5.43 21.26
CA LYS A 123 -2.19 -4.96 22.07
C LYS A 123 -2.66 -3.77 22.90
N LYS A 124 -3.16 -4.04 24.11
CA LYS A 124 -3.41 -3.03 25.14
C LYS A 124 -2.39 -3.20 26.25
#